data_AF-A0A6A4U3W2-F1
#
_entry.id   AF-A0A6A4U3W2-F1
#
_cell.length_a   1.000
_cell.length_b   1.000
_cell.length_c   1.000
_cell.angle_alpha   90.00
_cell.angle_beta   90.00
_cell.angle_gamma   90.00
#
_symmetry.space_group_name_H-M   'P 1'
#
loop_
_entity.id
_entity.type
_entity.pdbx_description
1 polymer ?
#
loop_
_entity_poly.entity_id
_entity_poly.type
_entity_poly.pdbx_seq_one_letter_code
_entity_poly.pdbx_strand_id
1 'polypeptide(L)'
;MRIFLILILLFPFAALAETDAELEAFLTAPPNPLDLAITTDESAAKTTVIGAKGGTLKLKNAVGDAFVLTFPEGALLTETRITAIPITESAGLPEGAGPITGLILQPDGLELAATATLEITPKTPIPPESRLHWGFYEDGKDAFLHIPVQDTDSIMIPIDHFSGAGISFADRLNLQLDRWKQTQVENRLATHVSELIRKVKSGEGSMDDLVKALQDGKRIIIAGRLAIAGRAPSNCSDVKDSLKAIAAVEKQSQVLGFDPDGDGTEVIGKLFNDGFVQCLDEALQICLGTGDLKPLTDFALLFERMRILMGMTKGESFLDPEKSAALRAAMERCGRYKLTVQAKGHWVDGVGVYGDVDFKVEVPIRIKFSGDSILSYALLGEAPATDVNVTFVDYACWVLDSYRQGAPMQAKLTDLTFDKDHAPKRVTLAMKGPELFAVTSCTSKKRGKKTIESPVSESTWGIAHARNRAGPGYVLQTMKAGSHPKLFSYTWDGKGTDANVTSTDTTTLTLEHIGG
;
A
#
# COMPACT_ATOMS: atom_id res chain seq x y z
N MET A 1 23.08 1.76 -76.32
CA MET A 1 21.70 1.51 -75.81
C MET A 1 21.78 0.37 -74.81
N ARG A 2 21.35 0.64 -73.56
CA ARG A 2 21.22 -0.28 -72.40
C ARG A 2 22.49 -0.62 -71.62
N ILE A 3 22.30 -0.65 -70.29
CA ILE A 3 23.23 -0.98 -69.18
C ILE A 3 23.98 0.23 -68.62
N PHE A 4 23.24 1.19 -68.04
CA PHE A 4 23.75 2.09 -66.99
C PHE A 4 22.56 2.71 -66.23
N LEU A 5 21.71 1.88 -65.61
CA LEU A 5 20.55 2.38 -64.86
C LEU A 5 19.96 1.37 -63.86
N ILE A 6 20.80 0.68 -63.09
CA ILE A 6 20.35 -0.11 -61.93
C ILE A 6 21.47 -0.07 -60.86
N LEU A 7 21.65 1.06 -60.17
CA LEU A 7 22.48 1.12 -58.96
C LEU A 7 22.16 2.29 -58.02
N ILE A 8 21.01 2.96 -58.19
CA ILE A 8 20.57 4.09 -57.36
C ILE A 8 19.27 3.76 -56.57
N LEU A 9 18.75 2.53 -56.65
CA LEU A 9 17.49 2.14 -55.98
C LEU A 9 17.64 1.24 -54.74
N LEU A 10 18.86 0.98 -54.25
CA LEU A 10 19.09 0.14 -53.07
C LEU A 10 19.63 0.90 -51.84
N PHE A 11 19.83 2.22 -51.92
CA PHE A 11 20.46 2.99 -50.86
C PHE A 11 19.56 3.59 -49.75
N PRO A 12 18.21 3.62 -49.81
CA PRO A 12 17.45 4.04 -48.62
C PRO A 12 17.11 2.87 -47.67
N PHE A 13 17.21 1.60 -48.09
CA PHE A 13 16.81 0.47 -47.24
C PHE A 13 17.91 0.00 -46.27
N ALA A 14 19.19 0.21 -46.57
CA ALA A 14 20.27 -0.23 -45.69
C ALA A 14 20.39 0.64 -44.41
N ALA A 15 20.25 1.96 -44.53
CA ALA A 15 20.32 2.86 -43.38
C ALA A 15 19.11 2.72 -42.43
N LEU A 16 17.94 2.37 -42.96
CA LEU A 16 16.72 2.20 -42.15
C LEU A 16 16.71 0.91 -41.32
N ALA A 17 17.41 -0.15 -41.74
CA ALA A 17 17.53 -1.39 -40.99
C ALA A 17 18.61 -1.32 -39.89
N GLU A 18 19.58 -0.43 -40.05
CA GLU A 18 20.70 -0.25 -39.10
C GLU A 18 20.22 0.42 -37.81
N THR A 19 19.32 1.41 -37.90
CA THR A 19 18.75 2.11 -36.73
C THR A 19 17.90 1.21 -35.83
N ASP A 20 17.17 0.25 -36.42
CA ASP A 20 16.23 -0.60 -35.68
C ASP A 20 17.00 -1.67 -34.88
N ALA A 21 18.05 -2.21 -35.49
CA ALA A 21 18.97 -3.13 -34.84
C ALA A 21 19.78 -2.46 -33.71
N GLU A 22 20.16 -1.18 -33.88
CA GLU A 22 20.86 -0.41 -32.84
C GLU A 22 19.97 -0.13 -31.64
N LEU A 23 18.71 0.30 -31.86
CA LEU A 23 17.75 0.52 -30.77
C LEU A 23 17.43 -0.79 -30.04
N GLU A 24 17.19 -1.88 -30.77
CA GLU A 24 16.95 -3.19 -30.17
C GLU A 24 18.16 -3.66 -29.35
N ALA A 25 19.38 -3.51 -29.87
CA ALA A 25 20.60 -3.84 -29.15
C ALA A 25 20.75 -3.00 -27.87
N PHE A 26 20.42 -1.71 -27.90
CA PHE A 26 20.45 -0.84 -26.72
C PHE A 26 19.42 -1.25 -25.66
N LEU A 27 18.17 -1.51 -26.07
CA LEU A 27 17.09 -1.89 -25.16
C LEU A 27 17.30 -3.28 -24.55
N THR A 28 17.95 -4.20 -25.26
CA THR A 28 18.15 -5.60 -24.81
C THR A 28 19.51 -5.86 -24.17
N ALA A 29 20.46 -4.94 -24.26
CA ALA A 29 21.79 -5.10 -23.67
C ALA A 29 21.76 -5.27 -22.13
N PRO A 30 22.81 -5.87 -21.53
CA PRO A 30 22.93 -5.93 -20.08
C PRO A 30 22.85 -4.54 -19.42
N PRO A 31 22.25 -4.43 -18.22
CA PRO A 31 22.16 -3.16 -17.52
C PRO A 31 23.55 -2.63 -17.13
N ASN A 32 23.68 -1.31 -17.19
CA ASN A 32 24.81 -0.51 -16.73
C ASN A 32 24.22 0.79 -16.14
N PRO A 33 23.57 0.72 -14.96
CA PRO A 33 22.80 1.83 -14.42
C PRO A 33 23.70 3.01 -14.04
N LEU A 34 23.17 4.23 -14.14
CA LEU A 34 23.81 5.45 -13.66
C LEU A 34 23.41 5.69 -12.21
N ASP A 35 24.30 5.47 -11.27
CA ASP A 35 24.06 5.78 -9.86
C ASP A 35 24.65 7.14 -9.49
N LEU A 36 23.80 7.98 -8.89
CA LEU A 36 24.12 9.32 -8.42
C LEU A 36 24.34 9.31 -6.91
N ALA A 37 25.24 10.19 -6.45
CA ALA A 37 25.36 10.50 -5.03
C ALA A 37 24.53 11.76 -4.75
N ILE A 38 23.42 11.62 -4.01
CA ILE A 38 22.49 12.69 -3.71
C ILE A 38 22.59 13.09 -2.24
N THR A 39 22.59 14.41 -1.97
CA THR A 39 22.45 14.97 -0.61
C THR A 39 21.20 15.85 -0.55
N THR A 40 20.50 15.82 0.59
CA THR A 40 19.19 16.47 0.78
C THR A 40 19.19 17.51 1.90
N ASP A 41 18.27 18.48 1.81
CA ASP A 41 17.96 19.43 2.88
C ASP A 41 16.75 18.94 3.70
N GLU A 42 17.03 18.08 4.68
CA GLU A 42 16.00 17.57 5.60
C GLU A 42 15.30 18.69 6.38
N SER A 43 15.96 19.84 6.60
CA SER A 43 15.38 20.96 7.33
C SER A 43 14.32 21.71 6.51
N ALA A 44 14.40 21.62 5.18
CA ALA A 44 13.42 22.15 4.25
C ALA A 44 12.36 21.11 3.82
N ALA A 45 12.40 19.90 4.38
CA ALA A 45 11.42 18.86 4.08
C ALA A 45 9.99 19.31 4.45
N LYS A 46 9.02 18.91 3.61
CA LYS A 46 7.61 19.19 3.86
C LYS A 46 6.78 17.93 3.77
N THR A 47 5.97 17.70 4.80
CA THR A 47 5.06 16.55 4.89
C THR A 47 3.61 17.00 4.86
N THR A 48 2.77 16.27 4.13
CA THR A 48 1.31 16.44 4.12
C THR A 48 0.59 15.11 3.91
N VAL A 49 -0.69 15.04 4.25
CA VAL A 49 -1.54 13.89 3.91
C VAL A 49 -2.39 14.28 2.70
N ILE A 50 -2.38 13.44 1.66
CA ILE A 50 -3.21 13.60 0.45
C ILE A 50 -4.00 12.31 0.24
N GLY A 51 -5.27 12.44 -0.11
CA GLY A 51 -6.15 11.32 -0.42
C GLY A 51 -6.66 11.37 -1.87
N ALA A 52 -7.74 10.65 -2.13
CA ALA A 52 -8.32 10.50 -3.47
C ALA A 52 -8.73 11.81 -4.16
N LYS A 53 -9.02 12.87 -3.41
CA LYS A 53 -9.38 14.18 -3.97
C LYS A 53 -8.20 14.92 -4.62
N GLY A 54 -6.99 14.38 -4.53
CA GLY A 54 -5.77 15.08 -4.97
C GLY A 54 -5.39 16.23 -4.04
N GLY A 55 -4.50 17.09 -4.50
CA GLY A 55 -4.00 18.22 -3.72
C GLY A 55 -2.69 18.80 -4.25
N THR A 56 -2.10 19.72 -3.49
CA THR A 56 -0.85 20.37 -3.88
C THR A 56 0.10 20.50 -2.69
N LEU A 57 1.39 20.25 -2.93
CA LEU A 57 2.47 20.49 -1.99
C LEU A 57 3.43 21.53 -2.58
N LYS A 58 3.61 22.64 -1.88
CA LYS A 58 4.52 23.74 -2.26
C LYS A 58 5.66 23.88 -1.26
N LEU A 59 6.90 23.98 -1.72
CA LEU A 59 8.08 24.19 -0.89
C LEU A 59 9.17 24.96 -1.64
N LYS A 60 10.16 25.46 -0.90
CA LYS A 60 11.37 26.10 -1.44
C LYS A 60 12.59 25.56 -0.72
N ASN A 61 13.72 25.47 -1.41
CA ASN A 61 15.00 25.16 -0.77
C ASN A 61 15.68 26.43 -0.22
N ALA A 62 16.79 26.24 0.51
CA ALA A 62 17.57 27.34 1.08
C ALA A 62 18.15 28.31 0.03
N VAL A 63 18.40 27.83 -1.19
CA VAL A 63 18.98 28.63 -2.28
C VAL A 63 17.94 29.57 -2.90
N GLY A 64 16.66 29.19 -2.85
CA GLY A 64 15.51 29.96 -3.32
C GLY A 64 14.76 29.34 -4.49
N ASP A 65 15.13 28.13 -4.92
CA ASP A 65 14.38 27.37 -5.93
C ASP A 65 13.00 27.01 -5.37
N ALA A 66 11.97 27.09 -6.21
CA ALA A 66 10.60 26.79 -5.82
C ALA A 66 10.10 25.52 -6.49
N PHE A 67 9.32 24.75 -5.74
CA PHE A 67 8.76 23.48 -6.18
C PHE A 67 7.27 23.43 -5.88
N VAL A 68 6.48 23.00 -6.87
CA VAL A 68 5.05 22.76 -6.74
C VAL A 68 4.73 21.35 -7.24
N LEU A 69 4.39 20.46 -6.32
CA LEU A 69 3.94 19.12 -6.64
C LEU A 69 2.40 19.07 -6.60
N THR A 70 1.78 18.79 -7.74
CA THR A 70 0.32 18.74 -7.90
C THR A 70 -0.13 17.32 -8.15
N PHE A 71 -1.05 16.85 -7.31
CA PHE A 71 -1.68 15.55 -7.41
C PHE A 71 -3.10 15.73 -7.97
N PRO A 72 -3.40 15.18 -9.15
CA PRO A 72 -4.77 15.19 -9.64
C PRO A 72 -5.68 14.33 -8.76
N GLU A 73 -7.00 14.51 -8.92
CA GLU A 73 -7.98 13.60 -8.34
C GLU A 73 -7.71 12.17 -8.82
N GLY A 74 -7.83 11.20 -7.92
CA GLY A 74 -7.56 9.79 -8.19
C GLY A 74 -6.09 9.39 -8.15
N ALA A 75 -5.12 10.32 -8.08
CA ALA A 75 -3.68 9.97 -8.06
C ALA A 75 -3.30 9.02 -6.91
N LEU A 76 -3.94 9.19 -5.75
CA LEU A 76 -3.80 8.34 -4.58
C LEU A 76 -5.15 7.71 -4.23
N LEU A 77 -5.21 6.39 -4.16
CA LEU A 77 -6.46 5.68 -3.86
C LEU A 77 -6.83 5.72 -2.35
N THR A 78 -5.88 6.11 -1.50
CA THR A 78 -6.03 6.17 -0.04
C THR A 78 -5.34 7.41 0.51
N GLU A 79 -5.76 7.84 1.70
CA GLU A 79 -5.03 8.86 2.45
C GLU A 79 -3.59 8.41 2.70
N THR A 80 -2.64 9.16 2.17
CA THR A 80 -1.22 8.81 2.19
C THR A 80 -0.42 9.99 2.71
N ARG A 81 0.45 9.74 3.69
CA ARG A 81 1.42 10.72 4.16
C ARG A 81 2.56 10.81 3.14
N ILE A 82 2.75 11.98 2.58
CA ILE A 82 3.77 12.28 1.58
C ILE A 82 4.77 13.25 2.17
N THR A 83 6.07 13.00 1.95
CA THR A 83 7.15 13.93 2.28
C THR A 83 7.92 14.28 1.02
N ALA A 84 8.18 15.58 0.81
CA ALA A 84 9.05 16.09 -0.24
C ALA A 84 10.27 16.76 0.39
N ILE A 85 11.47 16.39 -0.08
CA ILE A 85 12.75 16.81 0.50
C ILE A 85 13.62 17.39 -0.62
N PRO A 86 14.02 18.68 -0.56
CA PRO A 86 14.86 19.26 -1.60
C PRO A 86 16.26 18.65 -1.68
N ILE A 87 16.78 18.52 -2.90
CA ILE A 87 18.16 18.13 -3.17
C ILE A 87 19.07 19.35 -3.00
N THR A 88 20.19 19.18 -2.29
CA THR A 88 21.22 20.21 -2.12
C THR A 88 22.43 19.98 -3.00
N GLU A 89 22.82 18.72 -3.17
CA GLU A 89 23.99 18.34 -3.97
C GLU A 89 23.72 17.04 -4.73
N SER A 90 24.33 16.94 -5.91
CA SER A 90 24.31 15.74 -6.74
C SER A 90 25.67 15.54 -7.39
N ALA A 91 26.21 14.33 -7.33
CA ALA A 91 27.45 13.93 -8.00
C ALA A 91 27.29 12.63 -8.78
N GLY A 92 28.27 12.32 -9.64
CA GLY A 92 28.23 11.16 -10.54
C GLY A 92 27.56 11.43 -11.89
N LEU A 93 27.13 12.66 -12.14
CA LEU A 93 26.50 13.05 -13.39
C LEU A 93 27.46 12.99 -14.59
N PRO A 94 26.95 12.76 -15.81
CA PRO A 94 27.74 12.80 -17.04
C PRO A 94 28.49 14.13 -17.21
N GLU A 95 29.66 14.07 -17.84
CA GLU A 95 30.43 15.28 -18.13
C GLU A 95 29.60 16.27 -18.98
N GLY A 96 29.49 17.51 -18.50
CA GLY A 96 28.69 18.55 -19.12
C GLY A 96 27.30 18.74 -18.51
N ALA A 97 26.87 17.86 -17.60
CA ALA A 97 25.67 18.08 -16.78
C ALA A 97 26.02 18.82 -15.47
N GLY A 98 25.26 19.86 -15.16
CA GLY A 98 25.33 20.59 -13.90
C GLY A 98 24.58 19.89 -12.76
N PRO A 99 24.63 20.43 -11.52
CA PRO A 99 23.94 19.83 -10.38
C PRO A 99 22.42 19.79 -10.58
N ILE A 100 21.78 18.78 -10.00
CA ILE A 100 20.32 18.60 -10.04
C ILE A 100 19.66 19.53 -9.02
N THR A 101 18.73 20.35 -9.51
CA THR A 101 17.72 21.04 -8.70
C THR A 101 16.45 20.20 -8.69
N GLY A 102 16.10 19.62 -7.54
CA GLY A 102 15.01 18.64 -7.51
C GLY A 102 14.56 18.26 -6.10
N LEU A 103 13.76 17.20 -6.03
CA LEU A 103 13.18 16.66 -4.80
C LEU A 103 13.40 15.15 -4.71
N ILE A 104 13.54 14.66 -3.48
CA ILE A 104 13.25 13.28 -3.08
C ILE A 104 11.83 13.22 -2.52
N LEU A 105 11.06 12.23 -2.94
CA LEU A 105 9.67 11.99 -2.56
C LEU A 105 9.57 10.71 -1.74
N GLN A 106 8.82 10.76 -0.63
CA GLN A 106 8.55 9.62 0.22
C GLN A 106 7.04 9.43 0.42
N PRO A 107 6.56 8.17 0.56
CA PRO A 107 7.33 6.93 0.64
C PRO A 107 7.94 6.53 -0.70
N ASP A 108 9.20 6.08 -0.70
CA ASP A 108 9.87 5.63 -1.91
C ASP A 108 9.17 4.40 -2.54
N GLY A 109 9.18 4.33 -3.87
CA GLY A 109 8.51 3.32 -4.67
C GLY A 109 6.99 3.43 -4.73
N LEU A 110 6.38 4.47 -4.15
CA LEU A 110 4.92 4.65 -4.21
C LEU A 110 4.47 5.00 -5.63
N GLU A 111 3.85 4.02 -6.30
CA GLU A 111 3.20 4.18 -7.62
C GLU A 111 1.89 4.98 -7.52
N LEU A 112 1.69 5.95 -8.40
CA LEU A 112 0.47 6.75 -8.49
C LEU A 112 -0.51 6.17 -9.52
N ALA A 113 -1.82 6.28 -9.23
CA ALA A 113 -2.88 5.83 -10.14
C ALA A 113 -3.13 6.84 -11.28
N ALA A 114 -2.70 8.09 -11.09
CA ALA A 114 -2.73 9.15 -12.08
C ALA A 114 -1.46 9.99 -11.89
N THR A 115 -0.88 10.42 -13.01
CA THR A 115 0.39 11.14 -13.04
C THR A 115 0.29 12.47 -12.30
N ALA A 116 1.09 12.64 -11.26
CA ALA A 116 1.27 13.92 -10.61
C ALA A 116 2.22 14.80 -11.44
N THR A 117 2.28 16.09 -11.14
CA THR A 117 3.18 17.00 -11.84
C THR A 117 4.05 17.76 -10.87
N LEU A 118 5.36 17.70 -11.07
CA LEU A 118 6.34 18.52 -10.37
C LEU A 118 6.71 19.71 -11.26
N GLU A 119 6.31 20.89 -10.85
CA GLU A 119 6.78 22.15 -11.41
C GLU A 119 8.00 22.63 -10.62
N ILE A 120 9.07 22.97 -11.35
CA ILE A 120 10.31 23.50 -10.77
C ILE A 120 10.52 24.91 -11.31
N THR A 121 10.74 25.87 -10.42
CA THR A 121 11.19 27.23 -10.77
C THR A 121 12.57 27.45 -10.15
N PRO A 122 13.65 27.17 -10.91
CA PRO A 122 15.00 27.46 -10.46
C PRO A 122 15.19 28.97 -10.28
N LYS A 123 15.95 29.35 -9.25
CA LYS A 123 16.34 30.75 -9.02
C LYS A 123 17.23 31.27 -10.15
N THR A 124 18.08 30.41 -10.70
CA THR A 124 18.86 30.69 -11.91
C THR A 124 18.18 30.02 -13.09
N PRO A 125 17.60 30.76 -14.04
CA PRO A 125 16.88 30.18 -15.17
C PRO A 125 17.75 29.25 -16.01
N ILE A 126 17.18 28.12 -16.44
CA ILE A 126 17.82 27.15 -17.34
C ILE A 126 17.14 27.26 -18.72
N PRO A 127 17.89 27.55 -19.81
CA PRO A 127 17.32 27.62 -21.16
C PRO A 127 16.67 26.30 -21.60
N PRO A 128 15.50 26.32 -22.29
CA PRO A 128 14.76 25.11 -22.68
C PRO A 128 15.60 24.02 -23.37
N GLU A 129 16.53 24.40 -24.25
CA GLU A 129 17.42 23.52 -25.02
C GLU A 129 18.51 22.85 -24.17
N SER A 130 18.84 23.44 -23.02
CA SER A 130 19.87 22.96 -22.09
C SER A 130 19.29 22.19 -20.90
N ARG A 131 17.99 21.91 -20.87
CA ARG A 131 17.34 21.20 -19.75
C ARG A 131 17.48 19.69 -19.87
N LEU A 132 17.95 19.06 -18.79
CA LEU A 132 17.83 17.62 -18.56
C LEU A 132 16.86 17.38 -17.42
N HIS A 133 15.75 16.71 -17.70
CA HIS A 133 14.74 16.34 -16.71
C HIS A 133 15.12 14.95 -16.18
N TRP A 134 15.63 14.88 -14.97
CA TRP A 134 16.13 13.67 -14.35
C TRP A 134 15.05 12.98 -13.53
N GLY A 135 15.01 11.66 -13.63
CA GLY A 135 14.37 10.75 -12.69
C GLY A 135 15.40 9.75 -12.17
N PHE A 136 15.19 9.25 -10.95
CA PHE A 136 16.02 8.19 -10.35
C PHE A 136 15.27 7.52 -9.21
N TYR A 137 15.66 6.29 -8.87
CA TYR A 137 15.08 5.51 -7.78
C TYR A 137 15.82 5.75 -6.47
N GLU A 138 15.14 5.48 -5.35
CA GLU A 138 15.71 5.54 -4.01
C GLU A 138 16.49 6.85 -3.78
N ASP A 139 17.76 6.75 -3.41
CA ASP A 139 18.66 7.87 -3.08
C ASP A 139 19.62 8.25 -4.22
N GLY A 140 19.25 7.97 -5.48
CA GLY A 140 20.07 8.29 -6.65
C GLY A 140 20.32 7.12 -7.60
N LYS A 141 19.64 5.99 -7.42
CA LYS A 141 19.86 4.75 -8.18
C LYS A 141 19.25 4.80 -9.57
N ASP A 142 19.94 4.19 -10.51
CA ASP A 142 19.44 3.92 -11.86
C ASP A 142 18.82 5.15 -12.56
N ALA A 143 19.55 6.26 -12.55
CA ALA A 143 19.11 7.54 -13.08
C ALA A 143 18.83 7.50 -14.59
N PHE A 144 17.80 8.25 -14.99
CA PHE A 144 17.28 8.32 -16.35
C PHE A 144 16.76 9.72 -16.67
N LEU A 145 16.42 9.96 -17.94
CA LEU A 145 15.75 11.21 -18.34
C LEU A 145 14.25 11.01 -18.54
N HIS A 146 13.46 11.89 -17.91
CA HIS A 146 12.04 12.06 -18.22
C HIS A 146 11.86 12.76 -19.57
N ILE A 147 10.86 12.30 -20.31
CA ILE A 147 10.36 13.00 -21.48
C ILE A 147 9.74 14.32 -20.99
N PRO A 148 10.22 15.49 -21.45
CA PRO A 148 9.67 16.77 -21.05
C PRO A 148 8.23 16.92 -21.56
N VAL A 149 7.39 17.61 -20.78
CA VAL A 149 6.07 18.06 -21.28
C VAL A 149 6.31 19.03 -22.44
N GLN A 150 5.63 18.80 -23.57
CA GLN A 150 5.75 19.65 -24.75
C GLN A 150 4.89 20.92 -24.62
N ASP A 151 5.14 21.90 -25.48
CA ASP A 151 4.34 23.14 -25.60
C ASP A 151 4.26 24.00 -24.32
N THR A 152 5.26 23.92 -23.45
CA THR A 152 5.42 24.79 -22.28
C THR A 152 6.88 25.19 -22.05
N ASP A 153 7.08 26.43 -21.65
CA ASP A 153 8.40 26.93 -21.20
C ASP A 153 8.66 26.62 -19.72
N SER A 154 7.65 26.15 -18.99
CA SER A 154 7.77 25.77 -17.58
C SER A 154 8.49 24.43 -17.44
N ILE A 155 9.29 24.27 -16.38
CA ILE A 155 9.95 22.99 -16.10
C ILE A 155 8.92 22.11 -15.38
N MET A 156 8.29 21.23 -16.14
CA MET A 156 7.23 20.33 -15.68
C MET A 156 7.70 18.89 -15.85
N ILE A 157 7.81 18.16 -14.73
CA ILE A 157 8.19 16.75 -14.70
C ILE A 157 6.95 15.93 -14.34
N PRO A 158 6.49 15.02 -15.23
CA PRO A 158 5.48 14.03 -14.89
C PRO A 158 6.03 13.07 -13.84
N ILE A 159 5.30 12.89 -12.74
CA ILE A 159 5.66 12.00 -11.63
C ILE A 159 4.67 10.84 -11.61
N ASP A 160 5.16 9.64 -11.87
CA ASP A 160 4.36 8.40 -11.87
C ASP A 160 4.59 7.54 -10.63
N HIS A 161 5.78 7.66 -10.03
CA HIS A 161 6.11 7.03 -8.75
C HIS A 161 6.93 7.97 -7.88
N PHE A 162 6.99 7.69 -6.60
CA PHE A 162 7.81 8.44 -5.66
C PHE A 162 9.20 7.86 -5.59
N SER A 163 10.19 8.66 -5.97
CA SER A 163 11.61 8.50 -5.68
C SER A 163 12.26 9.88 -5.83
N GLY A 164 13.24 10.06 -6.69
CA GLY A 164 13.82 11.37 -6.99
C GLY A 164 13.49 11.89 -8.38
N ALA A 165 13.26 13.20 -8.48
CA ALA A 165 13.07 13.89 -9.74
C ALA A 165 13.64 15.31 -9.68
N GLY A 166 14.17 15.80 -10.79
CA GLY A 166 14.75 17.13 -10.84
C GLY A 166 15.18 17.60 -12.22
N ILE A 167 15.74 18.80 -12.27
CA ILE A 167 16.26 19.42 -13.48
C ILE A 167 17.73 19.75 -13.32
N SER A 168 18.49 19.62 -14.40
CA SER A 168 19.85 20.18 -14.48
C SER A 168 20.08 20.88 -15.81
N PHE A 169 21.17 21.65 -15.87
CA PHE A 169 21.69 22.25 -17.08
C PHE A 169 22.64 21.28 -17.81
N ALA A 170 22.62 21.30 -19.14
CA ALA A 170 23.59 20.65 -20.02
C ALA A 170 24.37 21.68 -20.84
N ASP A 171 25.70 21.64 -20.76
CA ASP A 171 26.59 22.54 -21.51
C ASP A 171 26.79 22.12 -22.98
N ARG A 172 26.39 20.89 -23.33
CA ARG A 172 26.56 20.27 -24.65
C ARG A 172 25.40 19.36 -25.02
N LEU A 173 25.19 19.15 -26.31
CA LEU A 173 24.09 18.32 -26.82
C LEU A 173 24.35 16.83 -26.58
N ASN A 174 25.55 16.35 -26.91
CA ASN A 174 25.95 14.96 -26.73
C ASN A 174 26.61 14.74 -25.35
N LEU A 175 25.90 14.04 -24.46
CA LEU A 175 26.35 13.69 -23.11
C LEU A 175 26.81 12.23 -22.99
N GLN A 176 26.84 11.48 -24.11
CA GLN A 176 27.15 10.05 -24.15
C GLN A 176 26.27 9.22 -23.19
N LEU A 177 24.97 9.49 -23.14
CA LEU A 177 24.05 8.78 -22.23
C LEU A 177 23.83 7.33 -22.61
N ASP A 178 24.07 6.96 -23.88
CA ASP A 178 24.04 5.59 -24.43
C ASP A 178 24.98 4.60 -23.71
N ARG A 179 26.00 5.13 -23.03
CA ARG A 179 26.90 4.36 -22.17
C ARG A 179 26.17 3.78 -20.95
N TRP A 180 25.15 4.46 -20.46
CA TRP A 180 24.34 4.06 -19.31
C TRP A 180 23.10 3.33 -19.81
N LYS A 181 22.84 2.16 -19.24
CA LYS A 181 21.74 1.29 -19.63
C LYS A 181 20.94 0.99 -18.39
N GLN A 182 19.82 1.67 -18.23
CA GLN A 182 19.01 1.54 -17.03
C GLN A 182 18.59 0.09 -16.76
N THR A 183 18.32 -0.25 -15.51
CA THR A 183 17.81 -1.58 -15.17
C THR A 183 16.44 -1.79 -15.80
N GLN A 184 15.59 -0.75 -15.73
CA GLN A 184 14.27 -0.75 -16.35
C GLN A 184 14.35 -0.32 -17.82
N VAL A 185 13.86 -1.16 -18.73
CA VAL A 185 13.99 -0.94 -20.18
C VAL A 185 13.17 0.27 -20.67
N GLU A 186 12.04 0.54 -20.03
CA GLU A 186 11.20 1.71 -20.26
C GLU A 186 11.95 3.03 -19.96
N ASN A 187 12.86 3.04 -19.00
CA ASN A 187 13.68 4.21 -18.69
C ASN A 187 14.82 4.42 -19.69
N ARG A 188 15.30 3.33 -20.32
CA ARG A 188 16.22 3.41 -21.45
C ARG A 188 15.55 4.10 -22.63
N LEU A 189 14.32 3.70 -22.95
CA LEU A 189 13.53 4.33 -24.00
C LEU A 189 13.29 5.81 -23.68
N ALA A 190 12.84 6.14 -22.46
CA ALA A 190 12.64 7.53 -22.04
C ALA A 190 13.91 8.39 -22.19
N THR A 191 15.07 7.84 -21.82
CA THR A 191 16.37 8.52 -21.96
C THR A 191 16.71 8.76 -23.43
N HIS A 192 16.60 7.74 -24.27
CA HIS A 192 16.88 7.84 -25.69
C HIS A 192 15.95 8.85 -26.40
N VAL A 193 14.65 8.78 -26.13
CA VAL A 193 13.63 9.70 -26.65
C VAL A 193 13.90 11.14 -26.18
N SER A 194 14.29 11.33 -24.92
CA SER A 194 14.64 12.65 -24.38
C SER A 194 15.86 13.26 -25.07
N GLU A 195 16.88 12.45 -25.42
CA GLU A 195 18.01 12.92 -26.21
C GLU A 195 17.61 13.30 -27.64
N LEU A 196 16.75 12.52 -28.28
CA LEU A 196 16.21 12.84 -29.60
C LEU A 196 15.43 14.15 -29.58
N ILE A 197 14.58 14.39 -28.57
CA ILE A 197 13.87 15.67 -28.39
C ILE A 197 14.84 16.84 -28.31
N ARG A 198 15.95 16.70 -27.57
CA ARG A 198 16.97 17.76 -27.48
C ARG A 198 17.62 18.03 -28.84
N LYS A 199 17.94 16.98 -29.61
CA LYS A 199 18.47 17.11 -30.98
C LYS A 199 17.46 17.79 -31.92
N VAL A 200 16.18 17.44 -31.84
CA VAL A 200 15.12 18.11 -32.62
C VAL A 200 15.05 19.59 -32.25
N LYS A 201 15.05 19.93 -30.95
CA LYS A 201 15.01 21.33 -30.47
C LYS A 201 16.24 22.15 -30.86
N SER A 202 17.42 21.52 -30.97
CA SER A 202 18.64 22.20 -31.43
C SER A 202 18.76 22.28 -32.97
N GLY A 203 17.87 21.63 -33.72
CA GLY A 203 17.94 21.55 -35.19
C GLY A 203 18.91 20.49 -35.72
N GLU A 204 19.45 19.63 -34.86
CA GLU A 204 20.39 18.55 -35.22
C GLU A 204 19.70 17.17 -35.36
N GLY A 205 18.37 17.10 -35.26
CA GLY A 205 17.59 15.86 -35.32
C GLY A 205 16.27 16.01 -36.08
N SER A 206 15.64 14.86 -36.38
CA SER A 206 14.35 14.79 -37.09
C SER A 206 13.20 14.37 -36.17
N MET A 207 12.02 14.95 -36.39
CA MET A 207 10.79 14.50 -35.74
C MET A 207 10.42 13.06 -36.16
N ASP A 208 10.75 12.66 -37.39
CA ASP A 208 10.49 11.31 -37.88
C ASP A 208 11.32 10.27 -37.12
N ASP A 209 12.57 10.57 -36.79
CA ASP A 209 13.44 9.68 -36.00
C ASP A 209 12.92 9.51 -34.57
N LEU A 210 12.40 10.61 -33.98
CA LEU A 210 11.77 10.59 -32.66
C LEU A 210 10.52 9.68 -32.65
N VAL A 211 9.63 9.86 -33.63
CA VAL A 211 8.40 9.06 -33.77
C VAL A 211 8.77 7.58 -33.95
N LYS A 212 9.72 7.29 -34.85
CA LYS A 212 10.16 5.93 -35.14
C LYS A 212 10.75 5.25 -33.90
N ALA A 213 11.67 5.91 -33.21
CA ALA A 213 12.30 5.36 -32.01
C ALA A 213 11.29 5.03 -30.91
N LEU A 214 10.26 5.88 -30.75
CA LEU A 214 9.19 5.64 -29.79
C LEU A 214 8.33 4.43 -30.18
N GLN A 215 7.90 4.34 -31.45
CA GLN A 215 7.08 3.24 -31.95
C GLN A 215 7.81 1.89 -31.89
N ASP A 216 9.06 1.84 -32.37
CA ASP A 216 9.86 0.62 -32.34
C ASP A 216 10.25 0.23 -30.93
N GLY A 217 10.66 1.20 -30.11
CA GLY A 217 10.95 0.97 -28.70
C GLY A 217 9.75 0.39 -27.95
N LYS A 218 8.55 0.94 -28.19
CA LYS A 218 7.30 0.43 -27.63
C LYS A 218 7.05 -1.02 -28.03
N ARG A 219 7.14 -1.33 -29.33
CA ARG A 219 6.96 -2.69 -29.85
C ARG A 219 7.94 -3.68 -29.22
N ILE A 220 9.22 -3.32 -29.15
CA ILE A 220 10.30 -4.16 -28.58
C ILE A 220 10.04 -4.43 -27.09
N ILE A 221 9.74 -3.39 -26.32
CA ILE A 221 9.52 -3.52 -24.87
C ILE A 221 8.29 -4.38 -24.59
N ILE A 222 7.15 -4.09 -25.23
CA ILE A 222 5.92 -4.86 -25.01
C ILE A 222 6.14 -6.33 -25.36
N ALA A 223 6.75 -6.64 -26.51
CA ALA A 223 7.03 -8.01 -26.90
C ALA A 223 7.94 -8.73 -25.88
N GLY A 224 8.99 -8.05 -25.40
CA GLY A 224 9.88 -8.57 -24.37
C GLY A 224 9.18 -8.85 -23.03
N ARG A 225 8.33 -7.92 -22.57
CA ARG A 225 7.57 -8.06 -21.32
C ARG A 225 6.52 -9.17 -21.40
N LEU A 226 5.82 -9.28 -22.52
CA LEU A 226 4.90 -10.40 -22.77
C LEU A 226 5.62 -11.75 -22.76
N ALA A 227 6.82 -11.80 -23.37
CA ALA A 227 7.65 -13.00 -23.34
C ALA A 227 8.18 -13.36 -21.95
N ILE A 228 8.37 -12.38 -21.05
CA ILE A 228 8.75 -12.65 -19.65
C ILE A 228 7.55 -13.17 -18.87
N ALA A 229 6.43 -12.47 -18.91
CA ALA A 229 5.23 -12.85 -18.17
C ALA A 229 4.59 -14.16 -18.66
N GLY A 230 4.79 -14.52 -19.92
CA GLY A 230 4.32 -15.77 -20.52
C GLY A 230 5.24 -16.98 -20.34
N ARG A 231 6.44 -16.83 -19.76
CA ARG A 231 7.31 -17.98 -19.45
C ARG A 231 6.68 -18.85 -18.37
N ALA A 232 6.92 -20.16 -18.43
CA ALA A 232 6.54 -21.07 -17.36
C ALA A 232 7.80 -21.52 -16.57
N PRO A 233 7.80 -21.42 -15.22
CA PRO A 233 6.82 -20.73 -14.39
C PRO A 233 7.10 -19.21 -14.37
N SER A 234 6.10 -18.38 -14.69
CA SER A 234 6.12 -16.96 -14.32
C SER A 234 5.62 -16.84 -12.89
N ASN A 235 6.09 -15.85 -12.16
CA ASN A 235 5.60 -15.51 -10.83
C ASN A 235 4.83 -14.18 -10.85
N CYS A 236 4.12 -13.85 -9.77
CA CYS A 236 3.40 -12.59 -9.67
C CYS A 236 4.30 -11.35 -9.85
N SER A 237 5.57 -11.40 -9.44
CA SER A 237 6.52 -10.29 -9.65
C SER A 237 6.74 -10.03 -11.13
N ASP A 238 7.00 -11.08 -11.92
CA ASP A 238 7.22 -10.98 -13.36
C ASP A 238 6.03 -10.34 -14.08
N VAL A 239 4.81 -10.71 -13.67
CA VAL A 239 3.58 -10.13 -14.23
C VAL A 239 3.41 -8.68 -13.82
N LYS A 240 3.61 -8.35 -12.54
CA LYS A 240 3.53 -6.97 -12.04
C LYS A 240 4.53 -6.06 -12.74
N ASP A 241 5.78 -6.48 -12.84
CA ASP A 241 6.86 -5.71 -13.48
C ASP A 241 6.59 -5.53 -14.98
N SER A 242 6.02 -6.55 -15.63
CA SER A 242 5.63 -6.47 -17.04
C SER A 242 4.49 -5.47 -17.26
N LEU A 243 3.44 -5.52 -16.44
CA LEU A 243 2.32 -4.58 -16.53
C LEU A 243 2.76 -3.13 -16.25
N LYS A 244 3.63 -2.91 -15.28
CA LYS A 244 4.21 -1.59 -14.99
C LYS A 244 4.99 -1.04 -16.17
N ALA A 245 5.90 -1.83 -16.75
CA ALA A 245 6.70 -1.41 -17.88
C ALA A 245 5.85 -1.09 -19.12
N ILE A 246 4.82 -1.91 -19.39
CA ILE A 246 3.86 -1.66 -20.48
C ILE A 246 3.14 -0.32 -20.24
N ALA A 247 2.60 -0.10 -19.03
CA ALA A 247 1.91 1.15 -18.70
C ALA A 247 2.84 2.37 -18.79
N ALA A 248 4.11 2.25 -18.40
CA ALA A 248 5.09 3.33 -18.49
C ALA A 248 5.35 3.76 -19.95
N VAL A 249 5.51 2.81 -20.86
CA VAL A 249 5.73 3.09 -22.29
C VAL A 249 4.49 3.71 -22.95
N GLU A 250 3.30 3.27 -22.59
CA GLU A 250 2.06 3.90 -23.07
C GLU A 250 1.97 5.36 -22.64
N LYS A 251 2.29 5.67 -21.38
CA LYS A 251 2.33 7.06 -20.89
C LYS A 251 3.36 7.91 -21.62
N GLN A 252 4.55 7.37 -21.88
CA GLN A 252 5.59 8.07 -22.66
C GLN A 252 5.06 8.51 -24.03
N SER A 253 4.23 7.67 -24.66
CA SER A 253 3.59 7.98 -25.94
C SER A 253 2.55 9.10 -25.80
N GLN A 254 1.73 9.05 -24.75
CA GLN A 254 0.72 10.06 -24.45
C GLN A 254 1.33 11.45 -24.15
N VAL A 255 2.46 11.51 -23.44
CA VAL A 255 3.18 12.77 -23.14
C VAL A 255 3.60 13.51 -24.42
N LEU A 256 3.85 12.77 -25.49
CA LEU A 256 4.22 13.31 -26.81
C LEU A 256 3.02 13.52 -27.74
N GLY A 257 1.80 13.28 -27.25
CA GLY A 257 0.57 13.44 -28.03
C GLY A 257 0.32 12.33 -29.05
N PHE A 258 0.99 11.18 -28.93
CA PHE A 258 0.70 10.01 -29.75
C PHE A 258 -0.45 9.20 -29.13
N ASP A 259 -1.42 8.84 -29.96
CA ASP A 259 -2.51 7.96 -29.53
C ASP A 259 -1.98 6.55 -29.27
N PRO A 260 -2.51 5.84 -28.27
CA PRO A 260 -2.18 4.44 -28.04
C PRO A 260 -2.65 3.59 -29.23
N ASP A 261 -1.72 3.05 -30.01
CA ASP A 261 -2.01 2.05 -31.04
C ASP A 261 -2.81 0.88 -30.41
N GLY A 262 -4.03 0.65 -30.89
CA GLY A 262 -4.98 -0.30 -30.28
C GLY A 262 -4.56 -1.77 -30.35
N ASP A 263 -3.53 -2.11 -31.12
CA ASP A 263 -3.12 -3.47 -31.46
C ASP A 263 -2.53 -4.27 -30.27
N GLY A 264 -2.22 -3.64 -29.14
CA GLY A 264 -1.73 -4.31 -27.92
C GLY A 264 -2.81 -4.64 -26.87
N THR A 265 -4.02 -4.09 -27.02
CA THR A 265 -5.02 -4.05 -25.93
C THR A 265 -5.56 -5.41 -25.50
N GLU A 266 -5.77 -6.33 -26.44
CA GLU A 266 -6.27 -7.68 -26.12
C GLU A 266 -5.22 -8.51 -25.36
N VAL A 267 -3.96 -8.46 -25.81
CA VAL A 267 -2.87 -9.23 -25.21
C VAL A 267 -2.53 -8.70 -23.82
N ILE A 268 -2.52 -7.38 -23.65
CA ILE A 268 -2.36 -6.72 -22.35
C ILE A 268 -3.53 -7.06 -21.42
N GLY A 269 -4.76 -7.06 -21.93
CA GLY A 269 -5.95 -7.44 -21.17
C GLY A 269 -5.91 -8.89 -20.69
N LYS A 270 -5.44 -9.81 -21.53
CA LYS A 270 -5.21 -11.22 -21.15
C LYS A 270 -4.14 -11.33 -20.07
N LEU A 271 -2.99 -10.68 -20.25
CA LEU A 271 -1.91 -10.65 -19.25
C LEU A 271 -2.42 -10.14 -17.90
N PHE A 272 -3.21 -9.07 -17.90
CA PHE A 272 -3.79 -8.51 -16.69
C PHE A 272 -4.74 -9.50 -16.00
N ASN A 273 -5.60 -10.18 -16.75
CA ASN A 273 -6.56 -11.15 -16.19
C ASN A 273 -5.87 -12.38 -15.61
N ASP A 274 -4.93 -12.98 -16.35
CA ASP A 274 -4.17 -14.14 -15.89
C ASP A 274 -3.31 -13.76 -14.67
N GLY A 275 -2.67 -12.59 -14.75
CA GLY A 275 -1.90 -12.01 -13.66
C GLY A 275 -2.70 -11.79 -12.39
N PHE A 276 -3.95 -11.32 -12.51
CA PHE A 276 -4.83 -11.11 -11.36
C PHE A 276 -5.05 -12.41 -10.59
N VAL A 277 -5.39 -13.50 -11.28
CA VAL A 277 -5.68 -14.80 -10.65
C VAL A 277 -4.44 -15.33 -9.92
N GLN A 278 -3.29 -15.31 -10.60
CA GLN A 278 -2.04 -15.78 -10.04
C GLN A 278 -1.60 -14.95 -8.83
N CYS A 279 -1.57 -13.63 -8.96
CA CYS A 279 -1.14 -12.73 -7.91
C CYS A 279 -2.09 -12.72 -6.70
N LEU A 280 -3.39 -12.91 -6.93
CA LEU A 280 -4.36 -13.04 -5.85
C LEU A 280 -4.10 -14.31 -5.03
N ASP A 281 -3.83 -15.44 -5.69
CA ASP A 281 -3.52 -16.69 -4.98
C ASP A 281 -2.23 -16.54 -4.16
N GLU A 282 -1.15 -16.01 -4.73
CA GLU A 282 0.10 -15.77 -3.99
C GLU A 282 -0.12 -14.87 -2.76
N ALA A 283 -0.85 -13.75 -2.92
CA ALA A 283 -1.17 -12.86 -1.81
C ALA A 283 -2.04 -13.54 -0.74
N LEU A 284 -3.00 -14.38 -1.17
CA LEU A 284 -3.84 -15.17 -0.27
C LEU A 284 -3.02 -16.20 0.50
N GLN A 285 -2.06 -16.88 -0.13
CA GLN A 285 -1.21 -17.86 0.56
C GLN A 285 -0.37 -17.20 1.67
N ILE A 286 0.22 -16.02 1.39
CA ILE A 286 0.93 -15.24 2.42
C ILE A 286 -0.02 -14.89 3.57
N CYS A 287 -1.23 -14.43 3.24
CA CYS A 287 -2.25 -14.09 4.22
C CYS A 287 -2.64 -15.31 5.09
N LEU A 288 -2.93 -16.47 4.48
CA LEU A 288 -3.29 -17.69 5.21
C LEU A 288 -2.14 -18.17 6.12
N GLY A 289 -0.89 -18.04 5.66
CA GLY A 289 0.30 -18.40 6.42
C GLY A 289 0.63 -17.47 7.59
N THR A 290 0.12 -16.24 7.61
CA THR A 290 0.56 -15.19 8.57
C THR A 290 -0.59 -14.54 9.34
N GLY A 291 -1.80 -14.56 8.79
CA GLY A 291 -2.95 -13.78 9.25
C GLY A 291 -2.88 -12.29 8.88
N ASP A 292 -1.89 -11.86 8.08
CA ASP A 292 -1.74 -10.49 7.63
C ASP A 292 -2.59 -10.23 6.38
N LEU A 293 -3.58 -9.33 6.49
CA LEU A 293 -4.44 -8.92 5.39
C LEU A 293 -3.76 -7.93 4.43
N LYS A 294 -2.63 -7.33 4.82
CA LYS A 294 -1.94 -6.29 4.05
C LYS A 294 -1.54 -6.74 2.63
N PRO A 295 -1.01 -7.97 2.41
CA PRO A 295 -0.72 -8.46 1.06
C PRO A 295 -1.92 -8.40 0.12
N LEU A 296 -3.13 -8.75 0.61
CA LEU A 296 -4.36 -8.70 -0.18
C LEU A 296 -4.78 -7.26 -0.47
N THR A 297 -4.69 -6.34 0.50
CA THR A 297 -5.03 -4.93 0.28
C THR A 297 -4.03 -4.22 -0.63
N ASP A 298 -2.74 -4.52 -0.51
CA ASP A 298 -1.69 -3.98 -1.39
C ASP A 298 -1.88 -4.48 -2.82
N PHE A 299 -2.17 -5.77 -2.98
CA PHE A 299 -2.53 -6.37 -4.27
C PHE A 299 -3.73 -5.66 -4.91
N ALA A 300 -4.79 -5.43 -4.12
CA ALA A 300 -5.99 -4.73 -4.58
C ALA A 300 -5.68 -3.33 -5.11
N LEU A 301 -4.92 -2.55 -4.33
CA LEU A 301 -4.49 -1.20 -4.69
C LEU A 301 -3.65 -1.20 -5.96
N LEU A 302 -2.69 -2.13 -6.07
CA LEU A 302 -1.83 -2.22 -7.25
C LEU A 302 -2.64 -2.52 -8.51
N PHE A 303 -3.51 -3.53 -8.47
CA PHE A 303 -4.30 -3.93 -9.64
C PHE A 303 -5.30 -2.87 -10.06
N GLU A 304 -5.87 -2.15 -9.10
CA GLU A 304 -6.76 -1.03 -9.45
C GLU A 304 -5.99 0.12 -10.11
N ARG A 305 -4.81 0.47 -9.60
CA ARG A 305 -3.94 1.45 -10.26
C ARG A 305 -3.63 1.05 -11.69
N MET A 306 -3.21 -0.19 -11.90
CA MET A 306 -2.91 -0.69 -13.25
C MET A 306 -4.13 -0.63 -14.18
N ARG A 307 -5.33 -0.96 -13.69
CA ARG A 307 -6.57 -0.85 -14.46
C ARG A 307 -6.83 0.60 -14.90
N ILE A 308 -6.67 1.56 -13.98
CA ILE A 308 -6.85 2.99 -14.27
C ILE A 308 -5.82 3.46 -15.32
N LEU A 309 -4.55 3.10 -15.14
CA LEU A 309 -3.48 3.49 -16.05
C LEU A 309 -3.66 2.96 -17.47
N MET A 310 -4.27 1.80 -17.63
CA MET A 310 -4.58 1.22 -18.94
C MET A 310 -5.90 1.72 -19.53
N GLY A 311 -6.57 2.70 -18.91
CA GLY A 311 -7.86 3.22 -19.36
C GLY A 311 -9.00 2.20 -19.27
N MET A 312 -8.84 1.13 -18.48
CA MET A 312 -9.83 0.05 -18.32
C MET A 312 -10.92 0.43 -17.30
N THR A 313 -11.32 1.70 -17.27
CA THR A 313 -12.27 2.28 -16.32
C THR A 313 -13.70 2.18 -16.85
N LYS A 314 -14.26 0.98 -16.93
CA LYS A 314 -15.72 0.83 -17.05
C LYS A 314 -16.35 0.83 -15.65
N GLY A 315 -16.87 1.97 -15.22
CA GLY A 315 -17.70 2.12 -14.02
C GLY A 315 -16.99 2.67 -12.77
N GLU A 316 -17.79 3.09 -11.79
CA GLU A 316 -17.38 3.71 -10.50
C GLU A 316 -16.76 2.71 -9.49
N SER A 317 -16.69 1.41 -9.81
CA SER A 317 -16.20 0.39 -8.89
C SER A 317 -14.68 0.26 -8.91
N PHE A 318 -14.08 0.06 -7.72
CA PHE A 318 -12.64 -0.12 -7.46
C PHE A 318 -12.02 -1.36 -8.13
N LEU A 319 -12.82 -2.29 -8.62
CA LEU A 319 -12.40 -3.42 -9.48
C LEU A 319 -13.63 -3.78 -10.33
N ASP A 320 -13.43 -4.55 -11.40
CA ASP A 320 -14.55 -5.27 -12.04
C ASP A 320 -15.30 -6.12 -10.98
N PRO A 321 -16.64 -6.23 -11.02
CA PRO A 321 -17.42 -6.94 -10.01
C PRO A 321 -16.95 -8.37 -9.72
N GLU A 322 -16.52 -9.14 -10.72
CA GLU A 322 -16.04 -10.51 -10.54
C GLU A 322 -14.74 -10.55 -9.75
N LYS A 323 -13.78 -9.69 -10.13
CA LYS A 323 -12.49 -9.54 -9.44
C LYS A 323 -12.66 -9.01 -8.02
N SER A 324 -13.57 -8.05 -7.84
CA SER A 324 -13.95 -7.53 -6.51
C SER A 324 -14.51 -8.65 -5.62
N ALA A 325 -15.40 -9.49 -6.15
CA ALA A 325 -15.96 -10.63 -5.42
C ALA A 325 -14.88 -11.67 -5.06
N ALA A 326 -13.98 -11.99 -5.98
CA ALA A 326 -12.88 -12.92 -5.73
C ALA A 326 -11.94 -12.41 -4.62
N LEU A 327 -11.59 -11.13 -4.65
CA LEU A 327 -10.76 -10.51 -3.62
C LEU A 327 -11.47 -10.44 -2.27
N ARG A 328 -12.77 -10.12 -2.22
CA ARG A 328 -13.59 -10.18 -1.00
C ARG A 328 -13.59 -11.58 -0.40
N ALA A 329 -13.80 -12.60 -1.23
CA ALA A 329 -13.78 -13.98 -0.79
C ALA A 329 -12.40 -14.38 -0.22
N ALA A 330 -11.31 -13.95 -0.86
CA ALA A 330 -9.95 -14.17 -0.37
C ALA A 330 -9.73 -13.49 0.99
N MET A 331 -10.13 -12.23 1.13
CA MET A 331 -10.05 -11.49 2.40
C MET A 331 -10.92 -12.14 3.48
N GLU A 332 -12.15 -12.54 3.20
CA GLU A 332 -13.03 -13.23 4.18
C GLU A 332 -12.53 -14.61 4.58
N ARG A 333 -11.81 -15.29 3.68
CA ARG A 333 -11.18 -16.58 3.97
C ARG A 333 -10.01 -16.39 4.92
N CYS A 334 -9.15 -15.40 4.67
CA CYS A 334 -7.99 -15.12 5.51
C CYS A 334 -8.35 -14.39 6.81
N GLY A 335 -9.21 -13.37 6.77
CA GLY A 335 -9.54 -12.51 7.92
C GLY A 335 -10.47 -13.16 8.95
N ARG A 336 -10.16 -14.39 9.34
CA ARG A 336 -10.84 -15.17 10.37
C ARG A 336 -9.90 -15.34 11.54
N TYR A 337 -10.34 -14.84 12.68
CA TYR A 337 -9.58 -14.94 13.92
C TYR A 337 -10.49 -15.49 15.01
N LYS A 338 -9.88 -16.04 16.06
CA LYS A 338 -10.56 -16.46 17.27
C LYS A 338 -9.91 -15.76 18.45
N LEU A 339 -10.68 -14.97 19.17
CA LEU A 339 -10.26 -14.40 20.44
C LEU A 339 -10.77 -15.29 21.56
N THR A 340 -9.86 -15.91 22.29
CA THR A 340 -10.17 -16.62 23.52
C THR A 340 -9.94 -15.70 24.71
N VAL A 341 -10.96 -15.55 25.55
CA VAL A 341 -10.92 -14.81 26.81
C VAL A 341 -11.17 -15.77 27.93
N GLN A 342 -10.20 -15.94 28.82
CA GLN A 342 -10.37 -16.66 30.08
C GLN A 342 -10.25 -15.66 31.21
N ALA A 343 -11.28 -15.48 32.02
CA ALA A 343 -11.26 -14.59 33.17
C ALA A 343 -11.56 -15.37 34.45
N LYS A 344 -10.78 -15.11 35.49
CA LYS A 344 -10.94 -15.70 36.83
C LYS A 344 -10.91 -14.59 37.84
N GLY A 345 -12.06 -14.34 38.47
CA GLY A 345 -12.24 -13.20 39.36
C GLY A 345 -12.88 -13.58 40.69
N HIS A 346 -12.58 -12.76 41.69
CA HIS A 346 -13.17 -12.79 43.01
C HIS A 346 -13.71 -11.40 43.34
N TRP A 347 -14.86 -11.32 43.99
CA TRP A 347 -15.43 -10.07 44.46
C TRP A 347 -15.99 -10.23 45.87
N VAL A 348 -15.93 -9.14 46.65
CA VAL A 348 -16.46 -9.05 48.02
C VAL A 348 -17.18 -7.72 48.18
N ASP A 349 -18.42 -7.73 48.68
CA ASP A 349 -19.16 -6.51 49.01
C ASP A 349 -18.91 -6.00 50.44
N GLY A 350 -19.50 -4.85 50.76
CA GLY A 350 -19.33 -4.18 52.05
C GLY A 350 -19.98 -4.89 53.25
N VAL A 351 -20.81 -5.92 53.03
CA VAL A 351 -21.44 -6.73 54.08
C VAL A 351 -20.82 -8.13 54.19
N GLY A 352 -19.77 -8.42 53.41
CA GLY A 352 -19.01 -9.66 53.46
C GLY A 352 -19.55 -10.78 52.59
N VAL A 353 -20.49 -10.49 51.69
CA VAL A 353 -20.92 -11.40 50.63
C VAL A 353 -19.85 -11.44 49.56
N TYR A 354 -19.54 -12.63 49.07
CA TYR A 354 -18.50 -12.80 48.07
C TYR A 354 -18.85 -13.88 47.04
N GLY A 355 -18.15 -13.85 45.91
CA GLY A 355 -18.25 -14.89 44.91
C GLY A 355 -17.02 -14.95 44.04
N ASP A 356 -16.80 -16.12 43.44
CA ASP A 356 -15.82 -16.32 42.39
C ASP A 356 -16.52 -16.53 41.06
N VAL A 357 -15.93 -16.01 40.00
CA VAL A 357 -16.31 -16.32 38.62
C VAL A 357 -15.12 -16.90 37.90
N ASP A 358 -15.35 -17.95 37.13
CA ASP A 358 -14.42 -18.46 36.14
C ASP A 358 -15.21 -18.59 34.83
N PHE A 359 -14.85 -17.81 33.83
CA PHE A 359 -15.51 -17.91 32.53
C PHE A 359 -14.52 -17.92 31.37
N LYS A 360 -14.90 -18.69 30.35
CA LYS A 360 -14.24 -18.74 29.05
C LYS A 360 -15.21 -18.24 27.99
N VAL A 361 -14.70 -17.41 27.08
CA VAL A 361 -15.41 -16.98 25.88
C VAL A 361 -14.51 -17.21 24.67
N GLU A 362 -15.03 -17.86 23.64
CA GLU A 362 -14.37 -17.96 22.34
C GLU A 362 -15.14 -17.13 21.32
N VAL A 363 -14.59 -15.96 20.98
CA VAL A 363 -15.20 -14.99 20.07
C VAL A 363 -14.65 -15.17 18.66
N PRO A 364 -15.44 -15.68 17.69
CA PRO A 364 -15.02 -15.71 16.29
C PRO A 364 -15.08 -14.29 15.71
N ILE A 365 -13.93 -13.78 15.27
CA ILE A 365 -13.79 -12.47 14.63
C ILE A 365 -13.71 -12.66 13.12
N ARG A 366 -14.55 -11.93 12.39
CA ARG A 366 -14.64 -11.98 10.92
C ARG A 366 -14.60 -10.58 10.32
N ILE A 367 -14.23 -10.52 9.04
CA ILE A 367 -14.37 -9.31 8.23
C ILE A 367 -15.84 -8.96 8.04
N LYS A 368 -16.15 -7.67 8.18
CA LYS A 368 -17.40 -7.05 7.78
C LYS A 368 -17.09 -5.84 6.90
N PHE A 369 -17.39 -5.93 5.61
CA PHE A 369 -17.26 -4.82 4.69
C PHE A 369 -18.31 -3.74 4.94
N SER A 370 -17.93 -2.49 4.68
CA SER A 370 -18.80 -1.31 4.73
C SER A 370 -18.89 -0.73 3.32
N GLY A 371 -20.01 -0.98 2.63
CA GLY A 371 -20.21 -0.56 1.25
C GLY A 371 -19.42 -1.39 0.23
N ASP A 372 -19.12 -0.79 -0.92
CA ASP A 372 -18.50 -1.48 -2.07
C ASP A 372 -16.97 -1.42 -2.09
N SER A 373 -16.37 -0.58 -1.25
CA SER A 373 -14.91 -0.49 -1.12
C SER A 373 -14.35 -1.73 -0.42
N ILE A 374 -13.29 -2.32 -0.99
CA ILE A 374 -12.54 -3.41 -0.36
C ILE A 374 -11.71 -2.95 0.83
N LEU A 375 -11.36 -1.65 0.86
CA LEU A 375 -10.53 -1.05 1.91
C LEU A 375 -11.36 -0.61 3.13
N SER A 376 -12.69 -0.58 2.98
CA SER A 376 -13.61 -0.19 4.05
C SER A 376 -14.16 -1.45 4.72
N TYR A 377 -13.44 -1.96 5.71
CA TYR A 377 -13.87 -3.13 6.49
C TYR A 377 -13.56 -3.00 7.97
N ALA A 378 -14.23 -3.82 8.77
CA ALA A 378 -13.97 -3.98 10.20
C ALA A 378 -13.84 -5.46 10.55
N LEU A 379 -12.99 -5.76 11.53
CA LEU A 379 -12.86 -7.10 12.10
C LEU A 379 -13.65 -7.17 13.40
N LEU A 380 -14.77 -7.88 13.37
CA LEU A 380 -15.78 -7.90 14.44
C LEU A 380 -16.15 -9.33 14.82
N GLY A 381 -16.43 -9.55 16.10
CA GLY A 381 -16.94 -10.82 16.60
C GLY A 381 -17.81 -10.63 17.84
N GLU A 382 -18.72 -11.56 18.04
CA GLU A 382 -19.50 -11.66 19.28
C GLU A 382 -19.76 -13.13 19.62
N ALA A 383 -19.69 -13.46 20.91
CA ALA A 383 -20.01 -14.81 21.38
C ALA A 383 -20.47 -14.82 22.83
N PRO A 384 -21.39 -15.73 23.20
CA PRO A 384 -21.72 -16.01 24.59
C PRO A 384 -20.54 -16.69 25.30
N ALA A 385 -20.55 -16.70 26.64
CA ALA A 385 -19.57 -17.45 27.39
C ALA A 385 -19.79 -18.96 27.19
N THR A 386 -18.73 -19.67 26.85
CA THR A 386 -18.76 -21.11 26.51
C THR A 386 -18.59 -21.99 27.73
N ASP A 387 -17.81 -21.55 28.71
CA ASP A 387 -17.65 -22.21 30.00
C ASP A 387 -17.87 -21.17 31.10
N VAL A 388 -18.78 -21.43 32.03
CA VAL A 388 -19.10 -20.51 33.12
C VAL A 388 -19.23 -21.30 34.41
N ASN A 389 -18.42 -20.93 35.39
CA ASN A 389 -18.56 -21.37 36.77
C ASN A 389 -18.72 -20.14 37.66
N VAL A 390 -19.78 -20.13 38.46
CA VAL A 390 -20.04 -19.08 39.44
C VAL A 390 -20.14 -19.75 40.79
N THR A 391 -19.33 -19.32 41.74
CA THR A 391 -19.52 -19.64 43.14
C THR A 391 -20.06 -18.41 43.85
N PHE A 392 -20.90 -18.65 44.84
CA PHE A 392 -21.50 -17.58 45.61
C PHE A 392 -21.58 -18.01 47.07
N VAL A 393 -21.08 -17.16 47.97
CA VAL A 393 -21.11 -17.40 49.41
C VAL A 393 -21.65 -16.16 50.10
N ASP A 394 -22.78 -16.35 50.78
CA ASP A 394 -23.40 -15.35 51.64
C ASP A 394 -23.81 -16.01 52.96
N TYR A 395 -23.45 -15.36 54.07
CA TYR A 395 -23.80 -15.78 55.42
C TYR A 395 -25.28 -15.52 55.79
N ALA A 396 -26.04 -14.78 54.96
CA ALA A 396 -27.37 -14.24 55.26
C ALA A 396 -28.57 -14.96 54.59
N CYS A 397 -28.38 -16.17 54.03
CA CYS A 397 -29.40 -17.07 53.44
C CYS A 397 -29.52 -17.13 51.90
N TRP A 398 -28.48 -16.83 51.10
CA TRP A 398 -28.57 -16.93 49.64
C TRP A 398 -27.86 -18.19 49.11
N VAL A 399 -28.61 -19.05 48.43
CA VAL A 399 -28.06 -20.21 47.71
C VAL A 399 -28.07 -19.89 46.22
N LEU A 400 -26.98 -20.20 45.53
CA LEU A 400 -26.91 -20.13 44.08
C LEU A 400 -27.86 -21.18 43.48
N ASP A 401 -28.93 -20.72 42.83
CA ASP A 401 -29.89 -21.60 42.15
C ASP A 401 -29.37 -21.94 40.75
N SER A 402 -28.97 -20.91 39.99
CA SER A 402 -28.45 -21.03 38.63
C SER A 402 -27.66 -19.78 38.22
N TYR A 403 -27.16 -19.75 37.00
CA TYR A 403 -26.69 -18.52 36.36
C TYR A 403 -27.50 -18.25 35.10
N ARG A 404 -27.46 -17.00 34.65
CA ARG A 404 -28.10 -16.54 33.40
C ARG A 404 -27.10 -15.73 32.59
N GLN A 405 -27.12 -15.92 31.27
CA GLN A 405 -26.38 -15.08 30.34
C GLN A 405 -27.29 -13.98 29.76
N GLY A 406 -26.78 -12.76 29.69
CA GLY A 406 -27.40 -11.60 29.05
C GLY A 406 -26.78 -11.35 27.68
N ALA A 407 -26.28 -10.13 27.45
CA ALA A 407 -25.56 -9.81 26.21
C ALA A 407 -24.25 -10.62 26.05
N PRO A 408 -23.94 -11.08 24.82
CA PRO A 408 -22.67 -11.76 24.54
C PRO A 408 -21.49 -10.81 24.69
N MET A 409 -20.29 -11.38 24.80
CA MET A 409 -19.07 -10.61 24.66
C MET A 409 -18.97 -10.09 23.23
N GLN A 410 -18.55 -8.83 23.08
CA GLN A 410 -18.25 -8.23 21.77
C GLN A 410 -16.76 -7.91 21.70
N ALA A 411 -16.16 -8.18 20.55
CA ALA A 411 -14.78 -7.84 20.26
C ALA A 411 -14.66 -7.19 18.89
N LYS A 412 -13.91 -6.09 18.83
CA LYS A 412 -13.50 -5.41 17.61
C LYS A 412 -11.98 -5.36 17.60
N LEU A 413 -11.37 -5.97 16.58
CA LEU A 413 -9.96 -5.79 16.31
C LEU A 413 -9.78 -4.45 15.60
N THR A 414 -9.29 -3.47 16.35
CA THR A 414 -9.16 -2.08 15.90
C THR A 414 -7.88 -1.83 15.14
N ASP A 415 -6.82 -2.57 15.46
CA ASP A 415 -5.53 -2.47 14.81
C ASP A 415 -4.81 -3.81 14.93
N LEU A 416 -4.17 -4.23 13.84
CA LEU A 416 -3.35 -5.43 13.76
C LEU A 416 -2.18 -5.10 12.82
N THR A 417 -1.02 -4.85 13.40
CA THR A 417 0.17 -4.47 12.64
C THR A 417 1.17 -5.60 12.58
N PHE A 418 1.83 -5.73 11.44
CA PHE A 418 2.89 -6.69 11.20
C PHE A 418 4.20 -5.95 10.86
N ASP A 419 5.32 -6.62 11.06
CA ASP A 419 6.61 -6.20 10.51
C ASP A 419 6.71 -6.54 9.01
N LYS A 420 7.80 -6.11 8.36
CA LYS A 420 7.98 -6.27 6.90
C LYS A 420 8.03 -7.74 6.46
N ASP A 421 8.42 -8.63 7.36
CA ASP A 421 8.46 -10.09 7.18
C ASP A 421 7.11 -10.76 7.53
N HIS A 422 6.05 -9.96 7.71
CA HIS A 422 4.73 -10.42 8.14
C HIS A 422 4.71 -11.09 9.52
N ALA A 423 5.71 -10.84 10.36
CA ALA A 423 5.65 -11.23 11.77
C ALA A 423 4.67 -10.30 12.53
N PRO A 424 3.81 -10.83 13.42
CA PRO A 424 2.92 -9.99 14.23
C PRO A 424 3.74 -9.01 15.07
N LYS A 425 3.30 -7.75 15.13
CA LYS A 425 4.01 -6.68 15.87
C LYS A 425 3.17 -6.08 16.99
N ARG A 426 1.91 -5.78 16.70
CA ARG A 426 0.97 -5.15 17.65
C ARG A 426 -0.45 -5.53 17.33
N VAL A 427 -1.23 -5.70 18.39
CA VAL A 427 -2.67 -5.92 18.38
C VAL A 427 -3.31 -4.86 19.26
N THR A 428 -4.40 -4.26 18.77
CA THR A 428 -5.27 -3.37 19.57
C THR A 428 -6.70 -3.86 19.48
N LEU A 429 -7.30 -4.15 20.63
CA LEU A 429 -8.66 -4.69 20.76
C LEU A 429 -9.54 -3.71 21.53
N ALA A 430 -10.75 -3.49 21.00
CA ALA A 430 -11.85 -2.88 21.72
C ALA A 430 -12.88 -3.96 22.07
N MET A 431 -13.22 -4.11 23.34
CA MET A 431 -14.04 -5.22 23.83
C MET A 431 -15.16 -4.74 24.75
N LYS A 432 -16.30 -5.44 24.74
CA LYS A 432 -17.34 -5.34 25.77
C LYS A 432 -17.52 -6.72 26.38
N GLY A 433 -17.40 -6.83 27.71
CA GLY A 433 -17.49 -8.10 28.43
C GLY A 433 -18.85 -8.77 28.31
N PRO A 434 -18.94 -10.09 28.52
CA PRO A 434 -20.22 -10.79 28.57
C PRO A 434 -21.01 -10.35 29.80
N GLU A 435 -22.34 -10.32 29.69
CA GLU A 435 -23.21 -10.09 30.83
C GLU A 435 -23.56 -11.44 31.47
N LEU A 436 -23.06 -11.69 32.67
CA LEU A 436 -23.33 -12.89 33.45
C LEU A 436 -24.02 -12.49 34.75
N PHE A 437 -25.10 -13.19 35.05
CA PHE A 437 -25.90 -12.97 36.26
C PHE A 437 -25.92 -14.24 37.11
N ALA A 438 -25.64 -14.11 38.40
CA ALA A 438 -25.94 -15.15 39.38
C ALA A 438 -27.41 -15.03 39.78
N VAL A 439 -28.14 -16.14 39.68
CA VAL A 439 -29.52 -16.23 40.15
C VAL A 439 -29.49 -16.91 41.51
N THR A 440 -29.74 -16.14 42.55
CA THR A 440 -29.73 -16.62 43.93
C THR A 440 -31.13 -16.60 44.51
N SER A 441 -31.39 -17.51 45.45
CA SER A 441 -32.65 -17.50 46.19
C SER A 441 -32.45 -17.42 47.69
N CYS A 442 -33.33 -16.64 48.32
CA CYS A 442 -33.38 -16.47 49.76
C CYS A 442 -34.70 -17.00 50.29
N THR A 443 -34.64 -17.89 51.28
CA THR A 443 -35.84 -18.40 51.95
C THR A 443 -35.93 -17.77 53.34
N SER A 444 -36.90 -16.87 53.54
CA SER A 444 -37.14 -16.29 54.87
C SER A 444 -38.40 -16.89 55.51
N LYS A 445 -38.36 -17.12 56.83
CA LYS A 445 -39.48 -17.66 57.60
C LYS A 445 -40.76 -16.78 57.58
N LYS A 446 -40.67 -15.51 57.15
CA LYS A 446 -41.78 -14.53 57.20
C LYS A 446 -42.27 -13.99 55.85
N ARG A 447 -41.49 -14.12 54.76
CA ARG A 447 -41.80 -13.45 53.47
C ARG A 447 -41.75 -14.37 52.23
N GLY A 448 -41.63 -15.68 52.38
CA GLY A 448 -41.55 -16.63 51.26
C GLY A 448 -40.17 -16.66 50.57
N LYS A 449 -40.06 -17.42 49.46
CA LYS A 449 -38.85 -17.53 48.63
C LYS A 449 -38.75 -16.29 47.72
N LYS A 450 -37.64 -15.55 47.79
CA LYS A 450 -37.33 -14.43 46.89
C LYS A 450 -36.14 -14.80 46.00
N THR A 451 -36.25 -14.56 44.70
CA THR A 451 -35.16 -14.71 43.74
C THR A 451 -34.54 -13.35 43.42
N ILE A 452 -33.21 -13.28 43.33
CA ILE A 452 -32.45 -12.07 43.04
C ILE A 452 -31.43 -12.41 41.95
N GLU A 453 -31.32 -11.53 40.95
CA GLU A 453 -30.26 -11.59 39.93
C GLU A 453 -29.15 -10.59 40.29
N SER A 454 -27.91 -11.06 40.35
CA SER A 454 -26.73 -10.23 40.64
C SER A 454 -25.76 -10.24 39.46
N PRO A 455 -25.31 -9.07 38.95
CA PRO A 455 -24.43 -8.98 37.77
C PRO A 455 -22.98 -9.35 38.12
N VAL A 456 -22.64 -10.64 38.04
CA VAL A 456 -21.35 -11.14 38.51
C VAL A 456 -20.19 -10.75 37.60
N SER A 457 -20.37 -10.73 36.27
CA SER A 457 -19.26 -10.36 35.36
C SER A 457 -18.89 -8.88 35.48
N GLU A 458 -19.86 -7.99 35.64
CA GLU A 458 -19.58 -6.57 35.88
C GLU A 458 -18.89 -6.37 37.23
N SER A 459 -19.36 -7.07 38.27
CA SER A 459 -18.80 -6.97 39.63
C SER A 459 -17.37 -7.51 39.73
N THR A 460 -17.02 -8.52 38.93
CA THR A 460 -15.70 -9.17 38.97
C THR A 460 -14.74 -8.59 37.94
N TRP A 461 -15.12 -8.71 36.68
CA TRP A 461 -14.29 -8.30 35.56
C TRP A 461 -14.38 -6.78 35.37
N GLY A 462 -15.60 -6.24 35.42
CA GLY A 462 -15.82 -4.82 35.12
C GLY A 462 -15.22 -3.86 36.14
N ILE A 463 -15.37 -4.15 37.42
CA ILE A 463 -14.77 -3.36 38.53
C ILE A 463 -13.26 -3.54 38.56
N ALA A 464 -12.73 -4.76 38.46
CA ALA A 464 -11.28 -5.04 38.51
C ALA A 464 -10.50 -4.28 37.42
N HIS A 465 -11.17 -4.03 36.29
CA HIS A 465 -10.59 -3.45 35.09
C HIS A 465 -11.09 -2.05 34.77
N ALA A 466 -11.79 -1.39 35.70
CA ALA A 466 -12.44 -0.08 35.48
C ALA A 466 -11.49 1.00 34.94
N ARG A 467 -10.19 0.95 35.32
CA ARG A 467 -9.15 1.89 34.85
C ARG A 467 -8.86 1.80 33.35
N ASN A 468 -9.22 0.68 32.73
CA ASN A 468 -8.97 0.40 31.31
C ASN A 468 -10.23 0.54 30.44
N ARG A 469 -11.30 1.11 31.01
CA ARG A 469 -12.51 1.44 30.25
C ARG A 469 -12.27 2.62 29.32
N ALA A 470 -12.78 2.51 28.09
CA ALA A 470 -12.89 3.59 27.13
C ALA A 470 -14.33 3.61 26.59
N GLY A 471 -15.14 4.55 27.09
CA GLY A 471 -16.58 4.55 26.84
C GLY A 471 -17.25 3.30 27.45
N PRO A 472 -18.18 2.62 26.74
CA PRO A 472 -18.88 1.44 27.25
C PRO A 472 -18.08 0.14 27.15
N GLY A 473 -16.82 0.19 26.69
CA GLY A 473 -15.96 -0.98 26.50
C GLY A 473 -14.59 -0.81 27.14
N TYR A 474 -13.71 -1.77 26.87
CA TYR A 474 -12.32 -1.83 27.32
C TYR A 474 -11.42 -1.74 26.10
N VAL A 475 -10.38 -0.91 26.18
CA VAL A 475 -9.36 -0.81 25.12
C VAL A 475 -8.05 -1.30 25.70
N LEU A 476 -7.52 -2.37 25.10
CA LEU A 476 -6.24 -2.93 25.50
C LEU A 476 -5.21 -2.61 24.42
N GLN A 477 -4.24 -1.78 24.81
CA GLN A 477 -3.17 -1.34 23.94
C GLN A 477 -1.92 -2.21 24.14
N THR A 478 -1.53 -2.90 23.07
CA THR A 478 -0.16 -3.36 22.78
C THR A 478 0.47 -4.33 23.79
N MET A 479 0.73 -5.56 23.38
CA MET A 479 1.34 -6.57 24.24
C MET A 479 2.19 -7.54 23.39
N LYS A 480 3.03 -8.38 24.02
CA LYS A 480 4.09 -9.16 23.35
C LYS A 480 3.54 -10.03 22.20
N ALA A 481 4.05 -9.80 20.99
CA ALA A 481 3.65 -10.54 19.79
C ALA A 481 4.00 -12.04 19.87
N GLY A 482 3.12 -12.88 19.33
CA GLY A 482 3.34 -14.31 19.15
C GLY A 482 3.75 -14.68 17.72
N SER A 483 3.75 -15.97 17.41
CA SER A 483 3.98 -16.51 16.06
C SER A 483 2.70 -17.19 15.55
N HIS A 484 2.45 -17.18 14.24
CA HIS A 484 1.31 -17.88 13.65
C HIS A 484 1.25 -19.37 14.11
N PRO A 485 0.05 -19.91 14.40
CA PRO A 485 -1.28 -19.29 14.30
C PRO A 485 -1.62 -18.38 15.49
N LYS A 486 -0.85 -18.44 16.57
CA LYS A 486 -1.07 -17.67 17.79
C LYS A 486 -0.45 -16.28 17.67
N LEU A 487 -1.16 -15.37 17.01
CA LEU A 487 -0.69 -14.00 16.78
C LEU A 487 -0.37 -13.28 18.08
N PHE A 488 -1.10 -13.59 19.16
CA PHE A 488 -1.02 -12.83 20.38
C PHE A 488 -1.50 -13.61 21.63
N SER A 489 -0.84 -13.38 22.77
CA SER A 489 -1.27 -13.89 24.08
C SER A 489 -0.84 -12.96 25.22
N TYR A 490 -1.75 -12.67 26.14
CA TYR A 490 -1.44 -11.83 27.29
C TYR A 490 -2.33 -12.14 28.48
N THR A 491 -1.71 -12.06 29.65
CA THR A 491 -2.39 -12.18 30.92
C THR A 491 -2.34 -10.83 31.62
N TRP A 492 -3.48 -10.44 32.15
CA TRP A 492 -3.74 -9.14 32.74
C TRP A 492 -4.42 -9.32 34.11
N ASP A 493 -3.77 -8.82 35.15
CA ASP A 493 -4.36 -8.76 36.48
C ASP A 493 -5.06 -7.43 36.71
N GLY A 494 -6.28 -7.51 37.24
CA GLY A 494 -7.13 -6.38 37.60
C GLY A 494 -7.38 -6.33 39.10
N LYS A 495 -7.51 -5.12 39.64
CA LYS A 495 -7.97 -4.86 41.00
C LYS A 495 -8.68 -3.53 41.06
N GLY A 496 -9.89 -3.53 41.60
CA GLY A 496 -10.72 -2.33 41.68
C GLY A 496 -11.68 -2.35 42.85
N THR A 497 -12.22 -1.18 43.16
CA THR A 497 -13.27 -1.01 44.16
C THR A 497 -14.30 -0.02 43.63
N ASP A 498 -15.59 -0.36 43.68
CA ASP A 498 -16.70 0.52 43.33
C ASP A 498 -17.91 0.21 44.23
N ALA A 499 -18.65 1.23 44.68
CA ALA A 499 -19.85 1.11 45.51
C ALA A 499 -19.75 0.07 46.67
N ASN A 500 -18.63 0.06 47.40
CA ASN A 500 -18.29 -0.90 48.48
C ASN A 500 -18.06 -2.36 48.03
N VAL A 501 -17.95 -2.63 46.73
CA VAL A 501 -17.52 -3.92 46.19
C VAL A 501 -16.05 -3.82 45.81
N THR A 502 -15.22 -4.71 46.35
CA THR A 502 -13.83 -4.87 45.94
C THR A 502 -13.71 -6.12 45.07
N SER A 503 -12.97 -6.02 43.97
CA SER A 503 -12.74 -7.15 43.08
C SER A 503 -11.30 -7.26 42.61
N THR A 504 -10.88 -8.50 42.41
CA THR A 504 -9.63 -8.91 41.77
C THR A 504 -9.93 -9.90 40.65
N ASP A 505 -9.24 -9.79 39.53
CA ASP A 505 -9.41 -10.70 38.39
C ASP A 505 -8.08 -10.96 37.70
N THR A 506 -7.89 -12.16 37.17
CA THR A 506 -6.84 -12.49 36.21
C THR A 506 -7.51 -12.87 34.89
N THR A 507 -7.30 -12.05 33.86
CA THR A 507 -7.79 -12.30 32.50
C THR A 507 -6.65 -12.70 31.59
N THR A 508 -6.78 -13.82 30.89
CA THR A 508 -5.91 -14.22 29.79
C THR A 508 -6.63 -14.07 28.45
N LEU A 509 -6.01 -13.35 27.53
CA LEU A 509 -6.44 -13.14 26.16
C LEU A 509 -5.51 -13.88 25.22
N THR A 510 -6.09 -14.59 24.25
CA THR A 510 -5.34 -15.25 23.17
C THR A 510 -6.03 -15.00 21.85
N LEU A 511 -5.35 -14.35 20.91
CA LEU A 511 -5.84 -14.16 19.55
C LEU A 511 -5.12 -15.14 18.62
N GLU A 512 -5.92 -15.96 17.94
CA GLU A 512 -5.45 -16.95 16.97
C GLU A 512 -5.97 -16.60 15.59
N HIS A 513 -5.10 -16.68 14.59
CA HIS A 513 -5.52 -16.70 13.20
C HIS A 513 -6.00 -18.11 12.85
N ILE A 514 -7.23 -18.20 12.35
CA ILE A 514 -7.90 -19.45 11.98
C ILE A 514 -8.33 -19.45 10.52
N GLY A 515 -7.84 -18.49 9.72
CA GLY A 515 -7.99 -18.49 8.28
C GLY A 515 -7.13 -19.59 7.66
N GLY A 516 -7.79 -20.59 7.08
CA GLY A 516 -7.20 -21.76 6.42
C GLY A 516 -8.23 -22.44 5.55
#